data_AF-A0A524GJX6-F1
#
_entry.id   AF-A0A524GJX6-F1
#
_cell.length_a   1.000
_cell.length_b   1.000
_cell.length_c   1.000
_cell.angle_alpha   90.00
_cell.angle_beta   90.00
_cell.angle_gamma   90.00
#
_symmetry.space_group_name_H-M   'P 1'
#
loop_
_entity.id
_entity.type
_entity.pdbx_description
1 polymer ?
#
loop_
_entity_poly.entity_id
_entity_poly.type
_entity_poly.pdbx_seq_one_letter_code
_entity_poly.pdbx_strand_id
1 'polypeptide(L)'
;MKFDAAWLMDHLDGAPGADETTGRLTACGFLVELREEGDGGEIWDVEVTTNRPDAMNHRGLAREAALATGAALKPFAFELEETGESSADLATVEIADPSMCTRFCARVVRGVKPASSPEWMQRRLINSGVRPISAIVDVTNYVLLELGQPLHAYDLAKVRGAKLVARRAEAGESLVTLDGET
;
A
#
# COMPACT_ATOMS: atom_id res chain seq x y z
N MET A 1 -1.19 -0.68 -15.17
CA MET A 1 -1.45 -0.32 -13.75
C MET A 1 -1.39 1.18 -13.66
N LYS A 2 -2.37 1.82 -13.01
CA LYS A 2 -2.45 3.28 -12.92
C LYS A 2 -1.59 3.82 -11.78
N PHE A 3 -0.73 4.78 -12.11
CA PHE A 3 0.12 5.51 -11.16
C PHE A 3 -0.21 7.00 -11.21
N ASP A 4 -0.38 7.61 -10.04
CA ASP A 4 -0.43 9.06 -9.92
C ASP A 4 1.00 9.61 -10.12
N ALA A 5 1.19 10.41 -11.16
CA ALA A 5 2.52 10.89 -11.54
C ALA A 5 3.14 11.75 -10.44
N ALA A 6 2.38 12.66 -9.83
CA ALA A 6 2.90 13.52 -8.75
C ALA A 6 3.33 12.69 -7.54
N TRP A 7 2.56 11.67 -7.18
CA TRP A 7 2.90 10.75 -6.11
C TRP A 7 4.15 9.92 -6.39
N LEU A 8 4.30 9.40 -7.61
CA LEU A 8 5.53 8.70 -8.01
C LEU A 8 6.73 9.64 -7.93
N MET A 9 6.60 10.84 -8.46
CA MET A 9 7.68 11.83 -8.51
C MET A 9 8.04 12.38 -7.14
N ASP A 10 7.11 12.37 -6.17
CA ASP A 10 7.39 12.73 -4.77
C ASP A 10 8.45 11.84 -4.13
N HIS A 11 8.69 10.63 -4.64
CA HIS A 11 9.78 9.76 -4.18
C HIS A 11 11.14 10.13 -4.76
N LEU A 12 11.22 11.08 -5.68
CA LEU A 12 12.43 11.41 -6.42
C LEU A 12 12.94 12.81 -6.08
N ASP A 13 14.26 12.93 -6.03
CA ASP A 13 14.98 14.20 -5.98
C ASP A 13 15.73 14.42 -7.30
N GLY A 14 15.48 15.56 -7.93
CA GLY A 14 16.12 15.94 -9.19
C GLY A 14 15.62 15.18 -10.43
N ALA A 15 14.42 14.59 -10.36
CA ALA A 15 13.83 13.94 -11.53
C ALA A 15 13.49 14.96 -12.64
N PRO A 16 13.70 14.59 -13.91
CA PRO A 16 13.30 15.42 -15.04
C PRO A 16 11.77 15.47 -15.17
N GLY A 17 11.25 16.22 -16.15
CA GLY A 17 9.81 16.30 -16.39
C GLY A 17 9.16 14.95 -16.71
N ALA A 18 7.82 14.92 -16.69
CA ALA A 18 7.01 13.73 -16.96
C ALA A 18 7.35 13.08 -18.31
N ASP A 19 7.55 13.87 -19.37
CA ASP A 19 7.85 13.37 -20.71
C ASP A 19 9.17 12.57 -20.76
N GLU A 20 10.23 13.12 -20.16
CA GLU A 20 11.51 12.43 -20.13
C GLU A 20 11.46 11.21 -19.22
N THR A 21 10.81 11.33 -18.06
CA THR A 21 10.69 10.22 -17.10
C THR A 21 9.94 9.03 -17.71
N THR A 22 8.78 9.27 -18.34
CA THR A 22 7.97 8.23 -18.98
C THR A 22 8.68 7.62 -20.19
N GLY A 23 9.37 8.43 -21.00
CA GLY A 23 10.17 7.94 -22.12
C GLY A 23 11.32 7.02 -21.67
N ARG A 24 12.00 7.38 -20.57
CA ARG A 24 13.07 6.55 -20.01
C ARG A 24 12.56 5.27 -19.34
N LEU A 25 11.44 5.33 -18.62
CA LEU A 25 10.77 4.13 -18.09
C LEU A 25 10.41 3.16 -19.21
N THR A 26 9.82 3.68 -20.30
CA THR A 26 9.45 2.89 -21.47
C THR A 26 10.68 2.24 -22.12
N ALA A 27 11.78 2.98 -22.27
CA ALA A 27 13.04 2.46 -22.79
C ALA A 27 13.67 1.35 -21.93
N CYS A 28 13.34 1.31 -20.63
CA CYS A 28 13.78 0.29 -19.68
C CYS A 28 12.78 -0.86 -19.48
N GLY A 29 11.72 -0.92 -20.29
CA GLY A 29 10.75 -2.03 -20.28
C GLY A 29 9.51 -1.82 -19.41
N PHE A 30 9.32 -0.62 -18.85
CA PHE A 30 8.08 -0.20 -18.19
C PHE A 30 7.27 0.68 -19.15
N LEU A 31 6.54 0.03 -20.07
CA LEU A 31 5.79 0.72 -21.11
C LEU A 31 4.70 1.59 -20.49
N VAL A 32 4.80 2.90 -20.68
CA VAL A 32 3.73 3.83 -20.34
C VAL A 32 2.76 3.86 -21.51
N GLU A 33 1.68 3.08 -21.42
CA GLU A 33 0.71 2.89 -22.50
C GLU A 33 -0.16 4.13 -22.71
N LEU A 34 -0.62 4.72 -21.60
CA LEU A 34 -1.54 5.85 -21.59
C LEU A 34 -1.12 6.89 -20.57
N ARG A 35 -1.38 8.15 -20.92
CA ARG A 35 -1.27 9.30 -20.02
C ARG A 35 -2.61 10.02 -20.03
N GLU A 36 -3.24 10.07 -18.87
CA GLU A 36 -4.57 10.67 -18.68
C GLU A 36 -4.44 11.88 -17.75
N GLU A 37 -5.36 12.83 -17.89
CA GLU A 37 -5.49 13.92 -16.92
C GLU A 37 -6.20 13.40 -15.66
N GLY A 38 -5.55 13.57 -14.51
CA GLY A 38 -6.10 13.27 -13.19
C GLY A 38 -6.31 14.54 -12.37
N ASP A 39 -6.94 14.40 -11.22
CA ASP A 39 -7.01 15.53 -10.29
C ASP A 39 -5.61 15.84 -9.75
N GLY A 40 -5.14 17.07 -9.97
CA GLY A 40 -3.85 17.55 -9.48
C GLY A 40 -2.61 17.09 -10.27
N GLY A 41 -2.77 16.45 -11.43
CA GLY A 41 -1.64 16.02 -12.26
C GLY A 41 -2.00 15.00 -13.34
N GLU A 42 -1.01 14.24 -13.78
CA GLU A 42 -1.20 13.16 -14.74
C GLU A 42 -1.34 11.79 -14.07
N ILE A 43 -2.06 10.89 -14.73
CA ILE A 43 -2.12 9.47 -14.42
C ILE A 43 -1.40 8.70 -15.52
N TRP A 44 -0.46 7.85 -15.13
CA TRP A 44 0.28 6.99 -16.05
C TRP A 44 -0.26 5.57 -15.96
N ASP A 45 -0.78 5.02 -17.06
CA ASP A 45 -1.05 3.60 -17.15
C ASP A 45 0.20 2.87 -17.65
N VAL A 46 0.82 2.12 -16.76
CA VAL A 46 2.10 1.46 -17.01
C VAL A 46 1.89 -0.05 -17.05
N GLU A 47 2.31 -0.67 -18.15
CA GLU A 47 2.39 -2.12 -18.24
C GLU A 47 3.57 -2.61 -17.39
N VAL A 48 3.25 -3.29 -16.29
CA VAL A 48 4.23 -3.93 -15.41
C VAL A 48 4.12 -5.44 -15.60
N THR A 49 5.18 -6.06 -16.10
CA THR A 49 5.22 -7.49 -16.34
C THR A 49 5.14 -8.29 -15.03
N THR A 50 4.56 -9.49 -15.07
CA THR A 50 4.29 -10.30 -13.87
C THR A 50 5.53 -10.75 -13.10
N ASN A 51 6.71 -10.72 -13.73
CA ASN A 51 8.00 -10.98 -13.11
C ASN A 51 8.62 -9.77 -12.39
N ARG A 52 7.96 -8.60 -12.41
CA ARG A 52 8.39 -7.35 -11.76
C ARG A 52 7.41 -6.85 -10.68
N PRO A 53 7.01 -7.68 -9.71
CA PRO A 53 6.13 -7.25 -8.62
C PRO A 53 6.74 -6.14 -7.77
N ASP A 54 8.07 -6.02 -7.79
CA ASP A 54 8.82 -4.98 -7.12
C ASP A 54 8.48 -3.56 -7.64
N ALA A 55 7.95 -3.43 -8.86
CA ALA A 55 7.52 -2.19 -9.49
C ALA A 55 5.98 -2.04 -9.56
N MET A 56 5.21 -2.97 -8.97
CA MET A 56 3.74 -2.89 -8.88
C MET A 56 3.28 -2.00 -7.71
N ASN A 57 4.00 -0.91 -7.44
CA ASN A 57 3.74 0.09 -6.41
C ASN A 57 4.52 1.37 -6.73
N HIS A 58 4.07 2.53 -6.23
CA HIS A 58 4.60 3.84 -6.59
C HIS A 58 6.08 3.98 -6.27
N ARG A 59 6.51 3.55 -5.08
CA ARG A 59 7.91 3.61 -4.68
C ARG A 59 8.80 2.68 -5.52
N GLY A 60 8.29 1.51 -5.85
CA GLY A 60 8.94 0.52 -6.70
C GLY A 60 9.20 1.05 -8.10
N LEU A 61 8.18 1.60 -8.76
CA LEU A 61 8.32 2.21 -10.07
C LEU A 61 9.18 3.50 -10.01
N ALA A 62 9.07 4.28 -8.93
CA ALA A 62 9.97 5.42 -8.71
C ALA A 62 11.44 4.98 -8.62
N ARG A 63 11.76 3.85 -7.99
CA ARG A 63 13.13 3.33 -7.98
C ARG A 63 13.66 3.08 -9.39
N GLU A 64 12.83 2.53 -10.27
CA GLU A 64 13.20 2.29 -11.67
C GLU A 64 13.35 3.61 -12.43
N ALA A 65 12.45 4.57 -12.20
CA ALA A 65 12.55 5.91 -12.75
C ALA A 65 13.83 6.63 -12.30
N ALA A 66 14.21 6.50 -11.03
CA ALA A 66 15.45 7.06 -10.48
C ALA A 66 16.68 6.54 -11.24
N LEU A 67 16.77 5.21 -11.41
CA LEU A 67 17.85 4.58 -12.16
C LEU A 67 17.86 4.99 -13.63
N ALA A 68 16.70 5.03 -14.27
CA ALA A 68 16.59 5.36 -15.69
C ALA A 68 16.96 6.83 -15.96
N THR A 69 16.51 7.75 -15.11
CA THR A 69 16.70 9.21 -15.27
C THR A 69 18.02 9.73 -14.70
N GLY A 70 18.65 9.00 -13.77
CA GLY A 70 19.78 9.47 -12.99
C GLY A 70 19.37 10.33 -11.78
N ALA A 71 18.07 10.42 -11.47
CA ALA A 71 17.57 11.06 -10.27
C ALA A 71 17.89 10.23 -9.01
N ALA A 72 17.79 10.86 -7.83
CA ALA A 72 17.97 10.17 -6.57
C ALA A 72 16.60 9.69 -6.03
N LEU A 73 16.52 8.42 -5.64
CA LEU A 73 15.37 7.93 -4.87
C LEU A 73 15.50 8.40 -3.42
N LYS A 74 14.48 9.10 -2.91
CA LYS A 74 14.43 9.57 -1.52
C LYS A 74 14.53 8.39 -0.55
N PRO A 75 15.34 8.50 0.52
CA PRO A 75 15.40 7.48 1.56
C PRO A 75 14.03 7.22 2.17
N PHE A 76 13.70 5.95 2.42
CA PHE A 76 12.52 5.59 3.19
C PHE A 76 12.91 5.54 4.67
N ALA A 77 12.90 6.71 5.31
CA ALA A 77 13.20 6.85 6.72
C ALA A 77 12.10 7.67 7.38
N PHE A 78 11.57 7.15 8.49
CA PHE A 78 10.65 7.87 9.36
C PHE A 78 11.00 7.54 10.80
N GLU A 79 10.88 8.55 11.66
CA GLU A 79 10.90 8.35 13.10
C GLU A 79 9.48 8.08 13.56
N LEU A 80 9.30 7.04 14.36
CA LEU A 80 8.01 6.69 14.93
C LEU A 80 8.06 6.88 16.43
N GLU A 81 7.32 7.86 16.92
CA GLU A 81 7.11 8.03 18.34
C GLU A 81 6.11 6.97 18.84
N GLU A 82 6.60 6.07 19.68
CA GLU A 82 5.77 5.06 20.33
C GLU A 82 5.27 5.62 21.67
N THR A 83 3.97 5.46 21.93
CA THR A 83 3.36 5.92 23.17
C THR A 83 2.53 4.80 23.80
N GLY A 84 2.39 4.87 25.13
CA GLY A 84 1.57 3.92 25.88
C GLY A 84 2.23 2.55 26.09
N GLU A 85 1.39 1.53 26.22
CA GLU A 85 1.79 0.14 26.50
C GLU A 85 2.31 -0.55 25.24
N SER A 86 3.13 -1.59 25.42
CA SER A 86 3.60 -2.41 24.31
C SER A 86 2.41 -3.06 23.59
N SER A 87 2.46 -3.13 22.26
CA SER A 87 1.43 -3.86 21.49
C SER A 87 1.32 -5.33 21.93
N ALA A 88 2.42 -5.93 22.41
CA ALA A 88 2.45 -7.31 22.88
C ALA A 88 1.66 -7.53 24.18
N ASP A 89 1.48 -6.49 24.99
CA ASP A 89 0.66 -6.54 26.22
C ASP A 89 -0.84 -6.40 25.91
N LEU A 90 -1.17 -5.90 24.70
CA LEU A 90 -2.53 -5.55 24.29
C LEU A 90 -3.15 -6.55 23.33
N ALA A 91 -2.34 -7.16 22.48
CA ALA A 91 -2.80 -8.13 21.50
C ALA A 91 -1.70 -9.17 21.23
N THR A 92 -2.13 -10.40 20.95
CA THR A 92 -1.22 -11.51 20.64
C THR A 92 -1.44 -12.01 19.22
N VAL A 93 -0.35 -12.38 18.55
CA VAL A 93 -0.37 -13.04 17.25
C VAL A 93 0.28 -14.40 17.39
N GLU A 94 -0.42 -15.43 16.96
CA GLU A 94 0.06 -16.81 16.91
C GLU A 94 0.08 -17.30 15.46
N ILE A 95 1.18 -17.96 15.09
CA ILE A 95 1.30 -18.68 13.83
C ILE A 95 1.24 -20.16 14.16
N ALA A 96 0.09 -20.79 13.96
CA ALA A 96 -0.11 -22.20 14.25
C ALA A 96 0.34 -23.11 13.10
N ASP A 97 0.41 -22.59 11.87
CA ASP A 97 0.98 -23.30 10.72
C ASP A 97 2.13 -22.51 10.06
N PRO A 98 3.38 -22.68 10.55
CA PRO A 98 4.56 -22.04 9.98
C PRO A 98 4.88 -22.48 8.54
N SER A 99 4.31 -23.59 8.05
CA SER A 99 4.53 -24.06 6.68
C SER A 99 3.80 -23.21 5.63
N MET A 100 2.70 -22.56 6.03
CA MET A 100 1.89 -21.70 5.16
C MET A 100 2.05 -20.21 5.48
N CYS A 101 2.39 -19.88 6.72
CA CYS A 101 2.56 -18.51 7.16
C CYS A 101 3.88 -18.40 7.91
N THR A 102 4.92 -17.88 7.25
CA THR A 102 6.23 -17.73 7.88
C THR A 102 6.32 -16.48 8.76
N ARG A 103 5.45 -15.49 8.52
CA ARG A 103 5.42 -14.23 9.26
C ARG A 103 4.03 -13.63 9.29
N PHE A 104 3.58 -13.30 10.48
CA PHE A 104 2.39 -12.51 10.74
C PHE A 104 2.67 -11.58 11.91
N CYS A 105 2.54 -10.28 11.69
CA CYS A 105 2.85 -9.25 12.68
C CYS A 105 1.67 -8.30 12.78
N ALA A 106 1.43 -7.78 13.97
CA ALA A 106 0.42 -6.77 14.22
C ALA A 106 1.00 -5.65 15.09
N ARG A 107 0.39 -4.49 14.98
CA ARG A 107 0.66 -3.33 15.82
C ARG A 107 -0.66 -2.73 16.27
N VAL A 108 -0.71 -2.23 17.50
CA VAL A 108 -1.92 -1.59 18.04
C VAL A 108 -1.78 -0.08 17.94
N VAL A 109 -2.79 0.56 17.35
CA VAL A 109 -2.91 2.02 17.30
C VAL A 109 -4.19 2.42 18.04
N ARG A 110 -4.07 3.25 19.07
CA ARG A 110 -5.19 3.71 19.90
C ARG A 110 -5.55 5.17 19.60
N GLY A 111 -6.77 5.56 19.97
CA GLY A 111 -7.25 6.94 19.79
C GLY A 111 -7.67 7.28 18.35
N VAL A 112 -7.73 6.28 17.46
CA VAL A 112 -8.20 6.46 16.08
C VAL A 112 -9.70 6.72 16.10
N LYS A 113 -10.11 7.83 15.50
CA LYS A 113 -11.53 8.18 15.32
C LYS A 113 -11.94 7.86 13.88
N PRO A 114 -13.14 7.29 13.65
CA PRO A 114 -13.68 7.16 12.31
C PRO A 114 -13.82 8.55 11.67
N ALA A 115 -13.19 8.72 10.51
CA ALA A 115 -13.22 9.96 9.73
C ALA A 115 -12.96 9.64 8.25
N SER A 116 -13.29 10.58 7.37
CA SER A 116 -12.79 10.55 5.99
C SER A 116 -11.27 10.74 5.97
N SER A 117 -10.60 10.12 5.00
CA SER A 117 -9.17 10.38 4.76
C SER A 117 -8.95 11.83 4.29
N PRO A 118 -7.74 12.39 4.44
CA PRO A 118 -7.41 13.70 3.88
C PRO A 118 -7.56 13.74 2.35
N GLU A 119 -7.93 14.90 1.80
CA GLU A 119 -8.19 15.07 0.35
C GLU A 119 -7.03 14.62 -0.54
N TRP A 120 -5.78 14.93 -0.14
CA TRP A 120 -4.60 14.52 -0.89
C TRP A 120 -4.47 12.99 -1.01
N MET A 121 -4.89 12.24 0.01
CA MET A 121 -4.87 10.78 0.01
C MET A 121 -6.00 10.23 -0.84
N GLN A 122 -7.20 10.79 -0.71
CA GLN A 122 -8.35 10.42 -1.54
C GLN A 122 -8.03 10.58 -3.02
N ARG A 123 -7.43 11.72 -3.40
CA ARG A 123 -7.04 12.02 -4.78
C ARG A 123 -6.09 10.97 -5.36
N ARG A 124 -5.02 10.64 -4.61
CA ARG A 124 -4.05 9.60 -5.01
C ARG A 124 -4.69 8.24 -5.21
N LEU A 125 -5.59 7.86 -4.30
CA LEU A 125 -6.34 6.60 -4.42
C LEU A 125 -7.26 6.61 -5.65
N ILE A 126 -8.01 7.69 -5.87
CA ILE A 126 -8.92 7.85 -7.02
C ILE A 126 -8.14 7.77 -8.33
N ASN A 127 -7.03 8.50 -8.45
CA ASN A 127 -6.15 8.50 -9.62
C ASN A 127 -5.57 7.10 -9.91
N SER A 128 -5.43 6.27 -8.86
CA SER A 128 -5.00 4.87 -8.96
C SER A 128 -6.16 3.87 -9.12
N GLY A 129 -7.40 4.35 -9.34
CA GLY A 129 -8.59 3.52 -9.54
C GLY A 129 -9.21 2.95 -8.26
N VAL A 130 -8.82 3.44 -7.08
CA VAL A 130 -9.33 2.99 -5.79
C VAL A 130 -10.33 4.00 -5.22
N ARG A 131 -11.54 3.52 -4.91
CA ARG A 131 -12.59 4.33 -4.28
C ARG A 131 -12.26 4.54 -2.78
N PRO A 132 -12.14 5.79 -2.29
CA PRO A 132 -11.99 6.07 -0.88
C PRO A 132 -13.23 5.64 -0.07
N ILE A 133 -13.03 5.19 1.17
CA ILE A 133 -14.08 4.68 2.05
C ILE A 133 -14.01 5.35 3.43
N SER A 134 -12.84 5.30 4.08
CA SER A 134 -12.61 5.90 5.40
C SER A 134 -11.12 5.99 5.65
N ALA A 135 -10.66 6.86 6.54
CA ALA A 135 -9.24 7.02 6.85
C ALA A 135 -8.52 5.70 7.17
N ILE A 136 -9.18 4.78 7.88
CA ILE A 136 -8.61 3.46 8.25
C ILE A 136 -8.48 2.54 7.04
N VAL A 137 -9.50 2.49 6.17
CA VAL A 137 -9.48 1.65 4.97
C VAL A 137 -8.56 2.24 3.90
N ASP A 138 -8.56 3.56 3.80
CA ASP A 138 -7.81 4.29 2.79
C ASP A 138 -6.31 4.23 3.08
N VAL A 139 -5.88 4.31 4.34
CA VAL A 139 -4.45 4.19 4.68
C VAL A 139 -3.91 2.79 4.36
N THR A 140 -4.70 1.72 4.51
CA THR A 140 -4.25 0.37 4.16
C THR A 140 -4.10 0.20 2.64
N ASN A 141 -5.03 0.76 1.87
CA ASN A 141 -4.93 0.78 0.40
C ASN A 141 -3.79 1.68 -0.08
N TYR A 142 -3.59 2.82 0.59
CA TYR A 142 -2.51 3.74 0.29
C TYR A 142 -1.15 3.08 0.48
N VAL A 143 -0.92 2.39 1.60
CA VAL A 143 0.33 1.65 1.85
C VAL A 143 0.53 0.51 0.86
N LEU A 144 -0.55 -0.19 0.48
CA LEU A 144 -0.49 -1.21 -0.57
C LEU A 144 0.01 -0.61 -1.90
N LEU A 145 -0.56 0.50 -2.35
CA LEU A 145 -0.17 1.15 -3.61
C LEU A 145 1.17 1.88 -3.52
N GLU A 146 1.58 2.32 -2.33
CA GLU A 146 2.86 2.99 -2.08
C GLU A 146 4.03 2.01 -2.10
N LEU A 147 3.92 0.93 -1.32
CA LEU A 147 5.03 0.04 -0.95
C LEU A 147 4.85 -1.39 -1.43
N GLY A 148 3.69 -1.74 -1.99
CA GLY A 148 3.36 -3.12 -2.39
C GLY A 148 3.03 -4.02 -1.19
N GLN A 149 2.81 -3.47 0.01
CA GLN A 149 2.53 -4.24 1.22
C GLN A 149 1.02 -4.25 1.51
N PRO A 150 0.31 -5.38 1.35
CA PRO A 150 -1.07 -5.49 1.78
C PRO A 150 -1.14 -5.43 3.30
N LEU A 151 -2.09 -4.66 3.82
CA LEU A 151 -2.38 -4.50 5.24
C LEU A 151 -3.85 -4.76 5.51
N HIS A 152 -4.15 -5.16 6.74
CA HIS A 152 -5.52 -5.31 7.22
C HIS A 152 -5.66 -4.66 8.59
N ALA A 153 -6.82 -4.05 8.85
CA ALA A 153 -7.13 -3.41 10.12
C ALA A 153 -8.21 -4.21 10.84
N TYR A 154 -7.98 -4.48 12.13
CA TYR A 154 -8.95 -5.12 13.01
C TYR A 154 -9.37 -4.14 14.11
N ASP A 155 -10.67 -4.10 14.41
CA ASP A 155 -11.16 -3.43 15.60
C ASP A 155 -10.79 -4.28 16.82
N LEU A 156 -9.78 -3.84 17.58
CA LEU A 156 -9.24 -4.58 18.72
C LEU A 156 -10.33 -4.95 19.74
N ALA A 157 -11.35 -4.10 19.93
CA ALA A 157 -12.44 -4.37 20.86
C ALA A 157 -13.35 -5.53 20.39
N LYS A 158 -13.34 -5.85 19.10
CA LYS A 158 -14.12 -6.94 18.49
C LYS A 158 -13.30 -8.22 18.30
N VAL A 159 -11.97 -8.15 18.40
CA VAL A 159 -11.12 -9.34 18.34
C VAL A 159 -11.26 -10.12 19.64
N ARG A 160 -11.87 -11.31 19.55
CA ARG A 160 -12.09 -12.17 20.71
C ARG A 160 -10.76 -12.49 21.40
N GLY A 161 -10.67 -12.17 22.69
CA GLY A 161 -9.48 -12.40 23.51
C GLY A 161 -8.25 -11.61 23.07
N ALA A 162 -8.41 -10.58 22.23
CA ALA A 162 -7.32 -9.81 21.62
C ALA A 162 -6.23 -10.71 21.00
N LYS A 163 -6.63 -11.85 20.44
CA LYS A 163 -5.72 -12.86 19.90
C LYS A 163 -6.04 -13.14 18.43
N LEU A 164 -5.05 -13.00 17.57
CA LEU A 164 -5.10 -13.41 16.17
C LEU A 164 -4.32 -14.70 16.00
N VAL A 165 -4.91 -15.68 15.32
CA VAL A 165 -4.27 -16.99 15.06
C VAL A 165 -4.28 -17.25 13.57
N ALA A 166 -3.09 -17.30 12.96
CA ALA A 166 -2.91 -17.77 11.59
C ALA A 166 -2.85 -19.31 11.60
N ARG A 167 -3.95 -19.94 11.17
CA ARG A 167 -4.09 -21.40 11.05
C ARG A 167 -4.80 -21.77 9.75
N ARG A 168 -4.73 -23.05 9.38
CA ARG A 168 -5.62 -23.60 8.34
C ARG A 168 -7.06 -23.63 8.82
N ALA A 169 -7.98 -23.53 7.87
CA ALA A 169 -9.39 -23.81 8.12
C ALA A 169 -9.58 -25.29 8.47
N GLU A 170 -10.52 -25.56 9.36
CA GLU A 170 -10.94 -26.92 9.70
C GLU A 170 -11.97 -27.45 8.68
N ALA A 171 -12.08 -28.77 8.57
CA ALA A 171 -13.05 -29.36 7.66
C ALA A 171 -14.48 -29.04 8.13
N GLY A 172 -15.28 -28.43 7.25
CA GLY A 172 -16.64 -27.99 7.57
C GLY A 172 -16.73 -26.65 8.31
N GLU A 173 -15.61 -25.95 8.50
CA GLU A 173 -15.61 -24.59 9.03
C GLU A 173 -16.22 -23.62 8.03
N SER A 174 -17.02 -22.68 8.53
CA SER A 174 -17.65 -21.61 7.75
C SER A 174 -17.37 -20.24 8.34
N LEU A 175 -17.31 -19.21 7.49
CA LEU A 175 -17.03 -17.84 7.87
C LEU A 175 -17.96 -16.92 7.09
N VAL A 176 -18.62 -16.00 7.79
CA VAL A 176 -19.35 -14.92 7.12
C VAL A 176 -18.35 -13.85 6.67
N THR A 177 -18.30 -13.57 5.37
CA THR A 177 -17.43 -12.54 4.77
C THR A 177 -18.06 -11.15 4.85
N LEU A 178 -17.28 -10.10 4.49
CA LEU A 178 -17.73 -8.70 4.62
C LEU A 178 -18.93 -8.35 3.72
N ASP A 179 -19.15 -9.10 2.65
CA ASP A 179 -20.32 -9.03 1.76
C ASP A 179 -21.54 -9.77 2.32
N GLY A 180 -21.40 -10.46 3.46
CA GLY A 180 -22.48 -11.19 4.12
C GLY A 180 -22.69 -12.61 3.59
N GLU A 181 -21.83 -13.10 2.71
CA GLU A 181 -21.86 -14.48 2.22
C GLU A 181 -21.15 -15.44 3.18
N THR A 182 -21.41 -16.75 3.07
CA THR A 182 -20.86 -17.81 3.97
C THR A 182 -20.26 -18.94 3.17
#